data_AF-B7VTA2-F1
#
_entry.id   AF-B7VTA2-F1
#
_cell.length_a   1.000
_cell.length_b   1.000
_cell.length_c   1.000
_cell.angle_alpha   90.00
_cell.angle_beta   90.00
_cell.angle_gamma   90.00
#
_symmetry.space_group_name_H-M   'P 1'
#
loop_
_entity.id
_entity.type
_entity.pdbx_description
1 polymer ?
#
loop_
_entity_poly.entity_id
_entity_poly.type
_entity_poly.pdbx_seq_one_letter_code
_entity_poly.pdbx_strand_id
1 'polypeptide(L)'
;MGLSVDGGRDINDSLAILGGLSTNTAEDESNFDAYIGPQVYGPITQGIDLNTQLLLHFNKNSYAAGETKTYVEFNAGIRAWITQRVETHVLAGSNGEHSIFTFGARFHATDKAVFSVASKNNGLYGPQLQLSVRYQFK
;
A
#
# COMPACT_ATOMS: atom_id res chain seq x y z
N MET A 1 14.94 1.04 10.09
CA MET A 1 13.79 1.79 9.55
C MET A 1 13.67 1.39 8.09
N GLY A 2 12.50 0.92 7.65
CA GLY A 2 12.29 0.45 6.28
C GLY A 2 11.72 1.52 5.36
N LEU A 3 11.97 1.35 4.06
CA LEU A 3 11.42 2.17 2.99
C LEU A 3 10.65 1.28 2.02
N SER A 4 9.47 1.74 1.61
CA SER A 4 8.73 1.13 0.51
C SER A 4 8.47 2.15 -0.60
N VAL A 5 8.55 1.65 -1.83
CA VAL A 5 8.20 2.39 -3.03
C VAL A 5 7.20 1.56 -3.81
N ASP A 6 6.09 2.19 -4.19
CA ASP A 6 5.05 1.50 -4.94
C ASP A 6 4.47 2.33 -6.08
N GLY A 7 3.90 1.61 -7.01
CA GLY A 7 3.27 2.12 -8.20
C GLY A 7 1.88 1.53 -8.34
N GLY A 8 1.02 2.25 -9.05
CA GLY A 8 -0.28 1.70 -9.38
C GLY A 8 -0.88 2.31 -10.63
N ARG A 9 -1.99 1.69 -11.04
CA ARG A 9 -2.84 2.15 -12.12
C ARG A 9 -4.29 2.04 -11.70
N ASP A 10 -5.02 3.13 -11.84
CA ASP A 10 -6.49 3.07 -11.77
C ASP A 10 -7.02 2.50 -13.09
N ILE A 11 -7.82 1.43 -12.99
CA ILE A 11 -8.52 0.79 -14.10
C ILE A 11 -9.84 1.53 -14.37
N ASN A 12 -10.51 1.92 -13.29
CA ASN A 12 -11.69 2.78 -13.29
C ASN A 12 -11.79 3.47 -11.91
N ASP A 13 -12.88 4.19 -11.66
CA ASP A 13 -13.09 4.96 -10.42
C ASP A 13 -13.19 4.07 -9.16
N SER A 14 -13.46 2.77 -9.31
CA SER A 14 -13.66 1.80 -8.23
C SER A 14 -12.58 0.74 -8.14
N LEU A 15 -11.67 0.63 -9.11
CA LEU A 15 -10.69 -0.46 -9.18
C LEU A 15 -9.34 0.06 -9.64
N ALA A 16 -8.32 -0.31 -8.89
CA ALA A 16 -6.93 -0.08 -9.21
C ALA A 16 -6.12 -1.38 -9.08
N ILE A 17 -4.98 -1.41 -9.76
CA ILE A 17 -3.91 -2.37 -9.51
C ILE A 17 -2.76 -1.61 -8.84
N LEU A 18 -2.22 -2.18 -7.78
CA LEU A 18 -1.10 -1.67 -7.01
C LEU A 18 0.01 -2.73 -7.02
N GLY A 19 1.26 -2.30 -7.10
CA GLY A 19 2.39 -3.15 -6.82
C GLY A 19 3.56 -2.33 -6.28
N GLY A 20 4.44 -2.95 -5.51
CA GLY A 20 5.53 -2.23 -4.86
C GLY A 20 6.63 -3.13 -4.37
N LEU A 21 7.69 -2.47 -3.91
CA LEU A 21 8.88 -3.08 -3.35
C LEU A 21 9.15 -2.42 -2.00
N SER A 22 9.49 -3.22 -1.00
CA SER A 22 9.94 -2.73 0.29
C SER A 22 11.22 -3.41 0.74
N THR A 23 12.03 -2.66 1.49
CA THR A 23 13.34 -3.07 1.99
C THR A 23 13.52 -2.52 3.41
N ASN A 24 14.28 -3.24 4.23
CA ASN A 24 14.74 -2.77 5.52
C ASN A 24 16.25 -2.52 5.45
N THR A 25 16.69 -1.32 5.83
CA THR A 25 18.10 -0.91 5.82
C THR A 25 18.87 -1.45 7.04
N ALA A 26 18.22 -2.19 7.94
CA ALA A 26 18.81 -2.65 9.20
C ALA A 26 19.52 -4.00 9.13
N GLU A 27 19.40 -4.75 8.03
CA GLU A 27 20.01 -6.08 7.90
C GLU A 27 21.05 -6.07 6.77
N ASP A 28 22.26 -6.55 7.06
CA ASP A 28 23.41 -6.64 6.14
C ASP A 28 23.20 -7.69 5.00
N GLU A 29 22.05 -8.35 4.95
CA GLU A 29 21.67 -9.30 3.90
C GLU A 29 20.63 -8.72 2.93
N SER A 30 20.67 -9.16 1.67
CA SER A 30 19.77 -8.70 0.60
C SER A 30 18.32 -9.15 0.86
N ASN A 31 17.55 -8.31 1.54
CA ASN A 31 16.18 -8.60 1.96
C ASN A 31 15.20 -7.68 1.21
N PHE A 32 14.22 -8.29 0.53
CA PHE A 32 13.19 -7.54 -0.20
C PHE A 32 11.83 -8.21 -0.06
N ASP A 33 10.79 -7.38 -0.10
CA ASP A 33 9.41 -7.80 -0.21
C ASP A 33 8.78 -7.10 -1.42
N ALA A 34 8.37 -7.90 -2.40
CA ALA A 34 7.65 -7.43 -3.57
C ALA A 34 6.18 -7.79 -3.46
N TYR A 35 5.27 -6.90 -3.84
CA TYR A 35 3.85 -7.20 -3.80
C TYR A 35 3.10 -6.68 -5.01
N ILE A 36 1.96 -7.31 -5.30
CA ILE A 36 1.02 -6.89 -6.35
C ILE A 36 -0.40 -7.31 -5.98
N GLY A 37 -1.38 -6.48 -6.35
CA GLY A 37 -2.78 -6.89 -6.24
C GLY A 37 -3.77 -5.76 -6.49
N PRO A 38 -5.07 -6.11 -6.49
CA PRO A 38 -6.14 -5.12 -6.64
C PRO A 38 -6.32 -4.25 -5.40
N GLN A 39 -6.79 -3.03 -5.65
CA GLN A 39 -7.37 -2.12 -4.68
C GLN A 39 -8.76 -1.69 -5.17
N VAL A 40 -9.76 -1.80 -4.31
CA VAL A 40 -11.16 -1.50 -4.65
C VAL A 40 -11.67 -0.35 -3.80
N TYR A 41 -12.41 0.57 -4.43
CA TYR A 41 -13.08 1.69 -3.80
C TYR A 41 -14.60 1.56 -3.94
N GLY A 42 -15.31 1.68 -2.82
CA GLY A 42 -16.77 1.67 -2.78
C GLY A 42 -17.31 2.94 -2.12
N PRO A 43 -18.17 3.73 -2.78
CA PRO A 43 -18.66 4.98 -2.19
C PRO A 43 -19.52 4.73 -0.96
N ILE A 44 -19.20 5.38 0.15
CA ILE A 44 -20.04 5.44 1.36
C ILE A 44 -20.84 6.75 1.34
N THR A 45 -20.17 7.86 1.00
CA THR A 45 -20.75 9.19 0.85
C THR A 45 -20.06 9.92 -0.31
N GLN A 46 -20.45 11.17 -0.59
CA GLN A 46 -19.84 11.99 -1.65
C GLN A 46 -18.33 12.28 -1.43
N GLY A 47 -17.80 12.16 -0.21
CA GLY A 47 -16.39 12.45 0.09
C GLY A 47 -15.65 11.33 0.84
N ILE A 48 -16.31 10.18 1.06
CA ILE A 48 -15.75 9.06 1.82
C ILE A 48 -16.06 7.76 1.08
N ASP A 49 -15.02 6.97 0.87
CA ASP A 49 -15.09 5.67 0.25
C ASP A 49 -14.57 4.59 1.20
N LEU A 50 -15.18 3.41 1.14
CA LEU A 50 -14.57 2.17 1.57
C LEU A 50 -13.38 1.90 0.65
N ASN A 51 -12.26 1.52 1.24
CA ASN A 51 -11.03 1.20 0.55
C ASN A 51 -10.54 -0.18 0.98
N THR A 52 -10.45 -1.12 0.04
CA THR A 52 -9.96 -2.48 0.30
C THR A 52 -8.81 -2.85 -0.61
N GLN A 53 -7.91 -3.70 -0.12
CA GLN A 53 -6.76 -4.21 -0.85
C GLN A 53 -6.61 -5.70 -0.61
N LEU A 54 -6.23 -6.42 -1.65
CA LEU A 54 -5.81 -7.81 -1.57
C LEU A 54 -4.48 -7.92 -2.30
N LEU A 55 -3.39 -8.14 -1.56
CA LEU A 55 -2.03 -8.10 -2.09
C LEU A 55 -1.36 -9.45 -1.95
N LEU A 56 -0.75 -9.92 -3.03
CA LEU A 56 0.13 -11.08 -3.02
C LEU A 56 1.56 -10.59 -2.79
N HIS A 57 2.21 -11.08 -1.75
CA HIS A 57 3.58 -10.75 -1.39
C HIS A 57 4.53 -11.88 -1.73
N PHE A 58 5.71 -11.50 -2.22
CA PHE A 58 6.87 -12.35 -2.49
C PHE A 58 8.04 -11.82 -1.69
N ASN A 59 8.36 -12.53 -0.63
CA ASN A 59 9.34 -12.12 0.34
C ASN A 59 10.59 -12.98 0.25
N LYS A 60 11.76 -12.36 0.28
CA LYS A 60 13.05 -13.06 0.41
C LYS A 60 13.78 -12.58 1.67
N ASN A 61 14.24 -13.55 2.46
CA ASN A 61 15.10 -13.39 3.64
C ASN A 61 14.51 -12.55 4.79
N SER A 62 13.21 -12.23 4.78
CA SER A 62 12.66 -11.30 5.78
C SER A 62 11.93 -11.98 6.94
N TYR A 63 11.65 -13.29 6.82
CA TYR A 63 11.16 -14.14 7.93
C TYR A 63 12.29 -14.90 8.62
N ALA A 64 13.25 -15.39 7.85
CA ALA A 64 14.48 -16.03 8.30
C ALA A 64 15.52 -15.96 7.18
N ALA A 65 16.81 -15.92 7.55
CA ALA A 65 17.91 -15.92 6.59
C ALA A 65 17.83 -17.16 5.68
N GLY A 66 17.77 -16.96 4.36
CA GLY A 66 17.68 -18.02 3.36
C GLY A 66 16.26 -18.49 3.01
N GLU A 67 15.21 -17.99 3.66
CA GLU A 67 13.83 -18.38 3.36
C GLU A 67 13.14 -17.44 2.36
N THR A 68 12.33 -18.02 1.47
CA THR A 68 11.45 -17.29 0.57
C THR A 68 10.02 -17.68 0.89
N LYS A 69 9.15 -16.69 1.13
CA LYS A 69 7.74 -16.91 1.50
C LYS A 69 6.82 -16.11 0.59
N THR A 70 5.75 -16.76 0.17
CA THR A 70 4.64 -16.13 -0.52
C THR A 70 3.43 -16.12 0.40
N TYR A 71 2.79 -14.97 0.57
CA TYR A 71 1.62 -14.83 1.42
C TYR A 71 0.65 -13.79 0.86
N VAL A 72 -0.58 -13.81 1.37
CA VAL A 72 -1.63 -12.87 0.99
C VAL A 72 -1.87 -11.89 2.14
N GLU A 73 -1.90 -10.60 1.81
CA GLU A 73 -2.25 -9.50 2.71
C GLU A 73 -3.63 -8.97 2.32
N PHE A 74 -4.54 -8.89 3.28
CA PHE A 74 -5.82 -8.22 3.11
C PHE A 74 -5.87 -6.96 3.98
N ASN A 75 -6.24 -5.83 3.39
CA ASN A 75 -6.47 -4.58 4.11
C ASN A 75 -7.84 -4.00 3.78
N ALA A 76 -8.47 -3.36 4.76
CA ALA A 76 -9.69 -2.61 4.59
C ALA A 76 -9.68 -1.35 5.45
N GLY A 77 -10.40 -0.33 5.01
CA GLY A 77 -10.57 0.89 5.77
C GLY A 77 -11.23 1.97 4.95
N ILE A 78 -10.89 3.23 5.23
CA ILE A 78 -11.57 4.38 4.65
C ILE A 78 -10.58 5.28 3.90
N ARG A 79 -11.12 5.91 2.88
CA ARG A 79 -10.50 7.00 2.13
C ARG A 79 -11.42 8.20 2.24
N ALA A 80 -10.89 9.36 2.59
CA ALA A 80 -11.65 10.59 2.74
C ALA A 80 -10.97 11.76 2.01
N TRP A 81 -11.75 12.49 1.23
CA TRP A 81 -11.32 13.73 0.58
C TRP A 81 -11.29 14.86 1.61
N ILE A 82 -10.12 15.46 1.78
CA ILE A 82 -9.92 16.62 2.68
C ILE A 82 -9.97 17.93 1.90
N THR A 83 -9.53 17.90 0.64
CA THR A 83 -9.66 19.00 -0.32
C THR A 83 -10.00 18.43 -1.68
N GLN A 84 -10.17 19.28 -2.70
CA GLN A 84 -10.38 18.82 -4.08
C GLN A 84 -9.20 18.04 -4.69
N ARG A 85 -8.00 18.08 -4.07
CA ARG A 85 -6.80 17.42 -4.59
C ARG A 85 -6.06 16.57 -3.56
N VAL A 86 -6.55 16.51 -2.32
CA VAL A 86 -5.90 15.79 -1.23
C VAL A 86 -6.91 14.85 -0.62
N GLU A 87 -6.55 13.57 -0.60
CA GLU A 87 -7.27 12.54 0.14
C GLU A 87 -6.36 11.97 1.23
N THR A 88 -6.98 11.51 2.31
CA THR A 88 -6.34 10.74 3.37
C THR A 88 -6.94 9.35 3.41
N HIS A 89 -6.17 8.39 3.91
CA HIS A 89 -6.68 7.04 4.11
C HIS A 89 -6.12 6.42 5.38
N VAL A 90 -6.93 5.57 5.98
CA VAL A 90 -6.55 4.66 7.06
C VAL A 90 -6.97 3.27 6.61
N LEU A 91 -6.06 2.30 6.71
CA LEU A 91 -6.30 0.89 6.44
C LEU A 91 -5.83 0.06 7.63
N ALA A 92 -6.60 -0.96 7.95
CA ALA A 92 -6.24 -2.02 8.88
C ALA A 92 -6.42 -3.37 8.20
N GLY A 93 -5.55 -4.32 8.51
CA GLY A 93 -5.49 -5.57 7.79
C GLY A 93 -4.69 -6.65 8.48
N SER A 94 -4.50 -7.76 7.77
CA SER A 94 -3.69 -8.89 8.22
C SER A 94 -3.17 -9.69 7.04
N ASN A 95 -2.00 -10.31 7.22
CA ASN A 95 -1.43 -11.29 6.31
C ASN A 95 -1.53 -12.74 6.84
N GLY A 96 -2.38 -12.96 7.85
CA GLY A 96 -2.56 -14.23 8.54
C GLY A 96 -1.66 -14.42 9.77
N GLU A 97 -0.51 -13.76 9.82
CA GLU A 97 0.45 -13.88 10.94
C GLU A 97 0.60 -12.56 11.71
N HIS A 98 0.49 -11.43 11.02
CA HIS A 98 0.63 -10.10 11.60
C HIS A 98 -0.52 -9.17 11.24
N SER A 99 -0.86 -8.28 12.17
CA SER A 99 -1.75 -7.15 11.92
C SER A 99 -1.00 -6.04 11.21
N ILE A 100 -1.68 -5.42 10.26
CA ILE A 100 -1.13 -4.35 9.41
C ILE A 100 -1.96 -3.09 9.59
N PHE A 101 -1.28 -1.97 9.71
CA PHE A 101 -1.91 -0.66 9.79
C PHE A 101 -1.21 0.32 8.88
N THR A 102 -2.00 1.04 8.07
CA THR A 102 -1.50 2.06 7.15
C THR A 102 -2.28 3.34 7.36
N PHE A 103 -1.58 4.45 7.49
CA PHE A 103 -2.16 5.79 7.47
C PHE A 103 -1.36 6.66 6.50
N GLY A 104 -2.05 7.36 5.61
CA GLY A 104 -1.38 8.19 4.63
C GLY A 104 -2.26 9.22 3.97
N ALA A 105 -1.61 10.02 3.14
CA ALA A 105 -2.24 11.04 2.32
C ALA A 105 -1.78 10.90 0.87
N ARG A 106 -2.66 11.25 -0.05
CA ARG A 106 -2.40 11.31 -1.49
C ARG A 106 -2.73 12.69 -2.02
N PHE A 107 -1.85 13.16 -2.90
CA PHE A 107 -1.96 14.42 -3.60
C PHE A 107 -2.13 14.17 -5.10
N HIS A 108 -3.26 14.62 -5.63
CA HIS A 108 -3.58 14.58 -7.05
C HIS A 108 -2.91 15.78 -7.73
N ALA A 109 -1.67 15.58 -8.16
CA ALA A 109 -0.87 16.61 -8.82
C ALA A 109 -1.48 17.02 -10.16
N THR A 110 -2.04 16.04 -10.88
CA THR A 110 -2.83 16.24 -12.10
C THR A 110 -3.99 15.26 -12.11
N ASP A 111 -4.91 15.40 -13.07
CA ASP A 111 -5.99 14.43 -13.30
C ASP A 111 -5.48 13.01 -13.64
N LYS A 112 -4.17 12.86 -13.91
CA LYS A 112 -3.54 11.61 -14.33
C LYS A 112 -2.44 11.11 -13.41
N ALA A 113 -2.00 11.92 -12.44
CA ALA A 113 -0.82 11.61 -11.63
C ALA A 113 -1.09 11.93 -10.15
N VAL A 114 -0.90 10.91 -9.32
CA VAL A 114 -1.14 10.96 -7.87
C VAL A 114 0.13 10.54 -7.15
N PHE A 115 0.52 11.33 -6.14
CA PHE A 115 1.64 11.03 -5.26
C PHE A 115 1.10 10.69 -3.87
N SER A 116 1.64 9.65 -3.23
CA SER A 116 1.26 9.27 -1.86
C SER A 116 2.45 9.29 -0.94
N VAL A 117 2.19 9.66 0.31
CA VAL A 117 3.05 9.32 1.44
C VAL A 117 2.21 8.61 2.50
N ALA A 118 2.71 7.51 3.02
CA ALA A 118 2.05 6.77 4.09
C ALA A 118 3.05 6.24 5.12
N SER A 119 2.58 6.09 6.35
CA SER A 119 3.21 5.27 7.36
C SER A 119 2.49 3.92 7.37
N LYS A 120 3.24 2.83 7.20
CA LYS A 120 2.73 1.45 7.23
C LYS A 120 3.48 0.68 8.29
N ASN A 121 2.77 -0.04 9.16
CA ASN A 121 3.35 -1.13 9.93
C ASN A 121 2.98 -2.43 9.23
N ASN A 122 3.97 -3.09 8.63
CA ASN A 122 3.75 -4.31 7.84
C ASN A 122 3.90 -5.60 8.67
N GLY A 123 4.11 -5.49 9.99
CA GLY A 123 4.27 -6.65 10.88
C GLY A 123 5.65 -7.32 10.82
N LEU A 124 6.32 -7.32 9.66
CA LEU A 124 7.66 -7.88 9.48
C LEU A 124 8.78 -6.93 9.95
N TYR A 125 8.72 -5.66 9.56
CA TYR A 125 9.81 -4.70 9.72
C TYR A 125 9.48 -3.55 10.68
N GLY A 126 8.31 -3.60 11.32
CA GLY A 126 7.77 -2.50 12.11
C GLY A 126 7.33 -1.31 11.25
N PRO A 127 7.31 -0.09 11.81
CA PRO A 127 6.90 1.11 11.09
C PRO A 127 7.82 1.45 9.90
N GLN A 128 7.23 1.69 8.74
CA GLN A 128 7.88 2.04 7.48
C GLN A 128 7.25 3.31 6.88
N LEU A 129 8.07 4.07 6.16
CA LEU A 129 7.57 5.11 5.27
C LEU A 129 7.39 4.53 3.87
N GLN A 130 6.23 4.81 3.27
CA GLN A 130 5.83 4.40 1.95
C GLN A 130 5.66 5.61 1.04
N LEU A 131 6.31 5.56 -0.12
CA LEU A 131 6.14 6.55 -1.19
C LEU A 131 5.50 5.86 -2.40
N SER A 132 4.41 6.43 -2.88
CA SER A 132 3.68 5.88 -4.04
C SER A 132 3.54 6.88 -5.16
N VAL A 133 3.60 6.40 -6.40
CA VAL A 133 3.18 7.14 -7.58
C VAL A 133 2.13 6.33 -8.34
N ARG A 134 0.97 6.92 -8.61
CA ARG A 134 -0.09 6.29 -9.40
C ARG A 134 -0.41 7.10 -10.63
N TYR A 135 -0.64 6.39 -11.73
CA TYR A 135 -1.11 6.96 -12.98
C TYR A 135 -2.54 6.54 -13.32
N GLN A 136 -3.34 7.51 -13.76
CA GLN A 136 -4.68 7.32 -14.29
C GLN A 136 -4.69 7.68 -15.78
N PHE A 137 -5.05 6.73 -16.63
CA PHE A 137 -5.22 6.97 -18.07
C PHE A 137 -6.71 6.91 -18.39
N LYS A 138 -7.27 8.06 -18.79
CA LYS A 138 -8.55 8.15 -19.50
C LYS A 138 -8.34 7.83 -20.97
#